data_AF-A0A8J2ZGF4-F1
#
_entry.id   AF-A0A8J2ZGF4-F1
#
_cell.length_a   1.000
_cell.length_b   1.000
_cell.length_c   1.000
_cell.angle_alpha   90.00
_cell.angle_beta   90.00
_cell.angle_gamma   90.00
#
_symmetry.space_group_name_H-M   'P 1'
#
loop_
_entity.id
_entity.type
_entity.pdbx_description
1 polymer ?
#
loop_
_entity_poly.entity_id
_entity_poly.type
_entity_poly.pdbx_seq_one_letter_code
_entity_poly.pdbx_strand_id
1 'polypeptide(L)'
;MTARRDKLVKVRFSQEEFALLETLRRTAGSEGRSVFIRRRTLEPEIGTRAIADLIGQVGVTLNTEDIAPKQLDHLALLLDGLTQELRRVKKS
;
A
#
# COMPACT_ATOMS: atom_id res chain seq x y z
N MET A 1 25.91 4.20 -14.82
CA MET A 1 26.66 3.74 -13.63
C MET A 1 25.84 4.04 -12.40
N THR A 2 25.32 3.01 -11.71
CA THR A 2 24.46 3.18 -10.53
C THR A 2 25.34 3.54 -9.33
N ALA A 3 25.15 4.73 -8.75
CA ALA A 3 25.88 5.18 -7.57
C ALA A 3 25.82 4.11 -6.46
N ARG A 4 26.98 3.57 -6.06
CA ARG A 4 27.12 2.75 -4.85
C ARG A 4 26.71 3.62 -3.66
N ARG A 5 25.94 3.05 -2.74
CA ARG A 5 25.34 3.79 -1.63
C ARG A 5 26.33 3.91 -0.47
N ASP A 6 26.60 5.14 -0.05
CA ASP A 6 27.57 5.46 1.00
C ASP A 6 27.03 5.35 2.43
N LYS A 7 25.71 5.15 2.61
CA LYS A 7 25.08 5.08 3.93
C LYS A 7 24.59 3.67 4.25
N LEU A 8 25.25 3.04 5.24
CA LEU A 8 24.86 1.75 5.79
C LEU A 8 24.01 1.95 7.05
N VAL A 9 22.88 1.25 7.12
CA VAL A 9 21.99 1.24 8.29
C VAL A 9 21.94 -0.18 8.85
N LYS A 10 22.27 -0.32 10.14
CA LYS A 10 22.14 -1.61 10.85
C LYS A 10 20.72 -1.71 11.43
N VAL A 11 20.00 -2.76 11.05
CA VAL A 11 18.70 -3.12 11.62
C VAL A 11 18.88 -4.42 12.39
N ARG A 12 18.39 -4.45 13.63
CA ARG A 12 18.40 -5.65 14.48
C ARG A 12 16.99 -6.22 14.47
N PHE A 13 16.90 -7.53 14.36
CA PHE A 13 15.65 -8.27 14.44
C PHE A 13 15.76 -9.29 15.57
N SER A 14 14.65 -9.54 16.26
CA SER A 14 14.45 -10.78 17.01
C SER A 14 14.37 -11.97 16.03
N GLN A 15 14.47 -13.18 16.56
CA GLN A 15 14.39 -14.38 15.74
C GLN A 15 13.02 -14.52 15.04
N GLU A 16 11.95 -14.13 15.73
CA GLU A 16 10.57 -14.16 15.22
C GLU A 16 10.37 -13.12 14.12
N GLU A 17 10.83 -11.89 14.35
CA GLU A 17 10.76 -10.80 13.36
C GLU A 17 11.54 -11.16 12.10
N PHE A 18 12.70 -11.81 12.25
CA PHE A 18 13.50 -12.25 11.13
C PHE A 18 12.82 -13.36 10.33
N ALA A 19 12.17 -14.32 11.00
CA ALA A 19 11.43 -15.39 10.35
C ALA A 19 10.22 -14.84 9.55
N LEU A 20 9.52 -13.86 10.13
CA LEU A 20 8.42 -13.16 9.45
C LEU A 20 8.93 -12.41 8.21
N LEU A 21 10.03 -11.66 8.34
CA LEU A 21 10.66 -10.94 7.23
C LEU A 21 11.01 -11.88 6.07
N GLU A 22 11.63 -13.03 6.36
CA GLU A 22 11.99 -14.01 5.33
C GLU A 22 10.77 -14.61 4.64
N THR A 23 9.69 -14.85 5.39
CA THR A 23 8.43 -15.32 4.84
C THR A 23 7.84 -14.29 3.88
N LEU A 24 7.71 -13.04 4.31
CA LEU A 24 7.20 -11.94 3.49
C LEU A 24 8.04 -11.71 2.23
N ARG A 25 9.38 -11.80 2.35
CA ARG A 25 10.30 -11.68 1.21
C ARG A 25 10.05 -12.77 0.17
N ARG A 26 9.93 -14.03 0.62
CA ARG A 26 9.68 -15.19 -0.26
C ARG A 26 8.34 -15.07 -0.95
N THR A 27 7.28 -14.71 -0.23
CA THR A 27 5.94 -14.49 -0.79
C THR A 27 5.93 -13.39 -1.84
N ALA A 28 6.73 -12.33 -1.65
CA ALA A 28 6.87 -11.24 -2.61
C ALA A 28 7.80 -11.55 -3.79
N GLY A 29 8.36 -12.77 -3.88
CA GLY A 29 9.28 -13.16 -4.97
C GLY A 29 10.57 -12.34 -5.01
N SER A 30 10.98 -11.70 -3.91
CA SER A 30 12.14 -10.81 -3.91
C SER A 30 13.45 -11.56 -3.72
N GLU A 31 14.38 -11.39 -4.64
CA GLU A 31 15.65 -12.12 -4.66
C GLU A 31 16.60 -11.76 -3.50
N GLY A 32 16.52 -10.54 -2.94
CA GLY A 32 17.45 -10.07 -1.92
C GLY A 32 16.81 -9.33 -0.75
N ARG A 33 17.23 -9.65 0.48
CA ARG A 33 16.72 -9.03 1.72
C ARG A 33 16.84 -7.51 1.72
N SER A 34 18.01 -7.00 1.34
CA SER A 34 18.26 -5.56 1.28
C SER A 34 17.40 -4.86 0.24
N VAL A 35 17.10 -5.52 -0.88
CA VAL A 35 16.19 -5.01 -1.91
C VAL A 35 14.75 -5.00 -1.40
N PHE A 36 14.33 -6.08 -0.74
CA PHE A 36 13.00 -6.21 -0.15
C PHE A 36 12.74 -5.15 0.93
N ILE A 37 13.62 -5.04 1.93
CA ILE A 37 13.51 -4.03 3.00
C ILE A 37 13.50 -2.62 2.41
N ARG A 38 14.36 -2.35 1.42
CA ARG A 38 14.42 -1.03 0.78
C ARG A 38 13.15 -0.70 0.01
N ARG A 39 12.60 -1.65 -0.76
CA ARG A 39 11.34 -1.42 -1.47
C ARG A 39 10.23 -1.11 -0.48
N ARG A 40 10.10 -1.90 0.60
CA ARG A 40 9.09 -1.66 1.63
C ARG A 40 9.27 -0.37 2.44
N THR A 41 10.49 0.12 2.60
CA THR A 41 10.75 1.38 3.34
C THR A 41 10.71 2.63 2.45
N LEU A 42 10.85 2.48 1.12
CA LEU A 42 10.78 3.59 0.17
C LEU A 42 9.45 3.66 -0.59
N GLU A 43 8.76 2.53 -0.74
CA GLU A 43 7.34 2.54 -1.08
C GLU A 43 6.64 3.14 0.14
N PRO A 44 5.94 4.28 0.02
CA PRO A 44 5.00 4.64 1.06
C PRO A 44 4.09 3.42 1.22
N GLU A 45 3.87 2.98 2.46
CA GLU A 45 2.71 2.14 2.71
C GLU A 45 1.56 2.75 1.92
N ILE A 46 0.91 1.96 1.06
CA ILE A 46 -0.35 2.38 0.46
C ILE A 46 -1.29 2.55 1.66
N GLY A 47 -1.28 3.76 2.19
CA GLY A 47 -1.50 4.02 3.59
C GLY A 47 -1.86 5.49 3.70
N THR A 48 -3.11 5.74 4.06
CA THR A 48 -3.74 7.06 4.20
C THR A 48 -3.92 7.86 2.90
N ARG A 49 -2.92 7.94 2.00
CA ARG A 49 -3.03 8.76 0.78
C ARG A 49 -3.95 8.16 -0.28
N ALA A 50 -3.81 6.87 -0.58
CA ALA A 50 -4.72 6.17 -1.49
C ALA A 50 -6.17 6.12 -0.95
N ILE A 51 -6.31 6.00 0.37
CA ILE A 51 -7.59 6.09 1.08
C ILE A 51 -8.17 7.51 0.95
N ALA A 52 -7.36 8.55 1.14
CA ALA A 52 -7.78 9.94 0.99
C ALA A 52 -8.17 10.28 -0.46
N ASP A 53 -7.43 9.77 -1.45
CA ASP A 53 -7.74 9.96 -2.88
C ASP A 53 -9.06 9.27 -3.26
N LEU A 54 -9.31 8.05 -2.77
CA LEU A 54 -10.58 7.34 -2.95
C LEU A 54 -11.75 8.07 -2.29
N ILE A 55 -11.57 8.56 -1.05
CA ILE A 55 -12.58 9.37 -0.35
C ILE A 55 -12.87 10.66 -1.12
N GLY A 56 -11.83 11.32 -1.64
CA GLY A 56 -11.96 12.53 -2.46
C GLY A 56 -12.77 12.27 -3.74
N GLN A 57 -12.49 11.19 -4.45
CA GLN A 57 -13.22 10.81 -5.67
C GLN A 57 -14.69 10.48 -5.38
N VAL A 58 -14.97 9.74 -4.29
CA VAL A 58 -16.34 9.46 -3.84
C VAL A 58 -17.08 10.76 -3.49
N GLY A 59 -16.44 11.68 -2.75
CA GLY A 59 -17.02 12.97 -2.38
C GLY A 59 -17.33 13.88 -3.58
N VAL A 60 -16.46 13.90 -4.60
CA VAL A 60 -16.72 14.64 -5.85
C VAL A 60 -17.90 14.03 -6.62
N THR A 61 -17.92 12.70 -6.75
CA THR A 61 -18.97 11.99 -7.49
C THR A 61 -20.35 12.17 -6.84
N LEU A 62 -20.42 12.17 -5.50
CA LEU A 62 -21.67 12.38 -4.77
C LEU A 62 -22.18 13.84 -4.78
N ASN A 63 -21.28 14.82 -4.92
CA ASN A 63 -21.65 16.25 -4.97
C ASN A 63 -22.00 16.74 -6.38
N THR A 64 -22.06 15.85 -7.36
CA THR A 64 -22.48 16.22 -8.72
C THR A 64 -24.01 16.27 -8.75
N GLU A 65 -24.59 17.39 -9.19
CA GLU A 65 -26.04 17.63 -9.12
C GLU A 65 -26.89 16.67 -9.98
N ASP A 66 -26.27 16.01 -10.96
CA ASP A 66 -26.95 15.13 -11.92
C ASP A 66 -26.21 13.78 -12.01
N ILE A 67 -26.52 12.87 -11.07
CA ILE A 67 -25.85 11.57 -10.96
C ILE A 67 -26.45 10.60 -11.97
N ALA A 68 -25.72 10.32 -13.03
CA ALA A 68 -26.12 9.31 -14.01
C ALA A 68 -25.97 7.89 -13.45
N PRO A 69 -26.78 6.90 -13.88
CA PRO A 69 -26.69 5.51 -13.41
C PRO A 69 -25.28 4.91 -13.51
N LYS A 70 -24.52 5.24 -14.56
CA LYS A 70 -23.12 4.79 -14.72
C LYS A 70 -22.16 5.35 -13.68
N GLN A 71 -22.46 6.51 -13.10
CA GLN A 71 -21.67 7.09 -12.02
C GLN A 71 -21.95 6.40 -10.70
N LEU A 72 -23.15 5.84 -10.49
CA LEU A 72 -23.46 4.98 -9.34
C LEU A 72 -22.70 3.66 -9.41
N ASP A 73 -22.60 3.04 -10.59
CA ASP A 73 -21.77 1.84 -10.80
C ASP A 73 -20.28 2.12 -10.53
N HIS A 74 -19.80 3.28 -10.98
CA HIS A 74 -18.44 3.72 -10.70
C HIS A 74 -18.21 3.99 -9.20
N LEU A 75 -19.18 4.60 -8.53
CA LEU A 75 -19.14 4.84 -7.09
C LEU A 75 -19.09 3.53 -6.29
N ALA A 76 -19.86 2.52 -6.70
CA ALA A 76 -19.84 1.21 -6.07
C ALA A 76 -18.47 0.54 -6.16
N LEU A 77 -17.77 0.67 -7.30
CA LEU A 77 -16.41 0.17 -7.48
C LEU A 77 -15.39 0.91 -6.59
N LEU A 78 -15.51 2.23 -6.47
CA LEU A 78 -14.63 3.04 -5.61
C LEU A 78 -14.83 2.70 -4.12
N LEU A 79 -16.08 2.48 -3.69
CA LEU A 79 -16.42 2.10 -2.32
C LEU A 79 -15.94 0.68 -1.97
N ASP A 80 -16.01 -0.26 -2.92
CA ASP A 80 -15.46 -1.61 -2.70
C ASP A 80 -13.94 -1.57 -2.59
N GLY A 81 -13.26 -0.81 -3.46
CA GLY A 81 -11.82 -0.56 -3.37
C GLY A 81 -11.40 0.04 -2.03
N LEU A 82 -12.12 1.05 -1.55
CA LEU A 82 -11.89 1.67 -0.24
C LEU A 82 -12.10 0.67 0.91
N THR A 83 -13.14 -0.15 0.83
CA THR A 83 -13.44 -1.17 1.84
C THR A 83 -12.35 -2.25 1.92
N GLN A 84 -11.81 -2.66 0.76
CA GLN A 84 -10.71 -3.62 0.70
C GLN A 84 -9.42 -3.04 1.29
N GLU A 85 -9.09 -1.79 0.99
CA GLU A 85 -7.92 -1.11 1.55
C GLU A 85 -8.04 -0.93 3.07
N LEU A 86 -9.20 -0.51 3.58
CA LEU A 86 -9.43 -0.40 5.03
C LEU A 86 -9.33 -1.76 5.75
N ARG A 87 -9.79 -2.85 5.12
CA ARG A 87 -9.65 -4.22 5.67
C ARG A 87 -8.20 -4.70 5.68
N ARG A 88 -7.38 -4.31 4.71
CA ARG A 88 -5.94 -4.61 4.69
C ARG A 88 -5.21 -3.91 5.82
N VAL A 89 -5.54 -2.64 6.07
CA VAL A 89 -4.97 -1.87 7.20
C VAL A 89 -5.41 -2.44 8.55
N LYS A 90 -6.67 -2.88 8.72
CA LYS A 90 -7.17 -3.44 9.99
C LYS A 90 -6.59 -4.83 10.35
N LYS A 91 -6.10 -5.59 9.36
CA LYS A 91 -5.50 -6.91 9.56
C LYS A 91 -3.98 -6.88 9.78
N SER A 92 -3.35 -5.72 9.55
CA SER A 92 -1.95 -5.46 9.85
C SER A 92 -1.78 -4.94 11.28
#